data_AF-A0A920EJN7-F1
#
_entry.id   AF-A0A920EJN7-F1
#
_cell.length_a   1.000
_cell.length_b   1.000
_cell.length_c   1.000
_cell.angle_alpha   90.00
_cell.angle_beta   90.00
_cell.angle_gamma   90.00
#
_symmetry.space_group_name_H-M   'P 1'
#
loop_
_entity.id
_entity.type
_entity.pdbx_description
1 polymer ?
#
loop_
_entity_poly.entity_id
_entity_poly.type
_entity_poly.pdbx_seq_one_letter_code
_entity_poly.pdbx_strand_id
1 'polypeptide(L)' 'MKRVKLSKPGGLQNLMLEESTIPEPNDNQVLIRVMSSSLNYHDLLVALEGFQLLMAESYSLTVLEKS' A
#
# COMPACT_ATOMS: atom_id res chain seq x y z
N MET A 1 5.06 17.67 6.71
CA MET A 1 5.89 16.75 5.92
C MET A 1 5.05 16.29 4.75
N LYS A 2 5.65 16.31 3.56
CA LYS A 2 5.00 15.84 2.34
C LYS A 2 4.96 14.33 2.35
N ARG A 3 3.79 13.76 2.07
CA ARG A 3 3.63 12.32 1.86
C ARG A 3 2.79 12.07 0.62
N VAL A 4 3.08 10.98 -0.06
CA VAL A 4 2.23 10.45 -1.13
C VAL A 4 1.25 9.47 -0.49
N LYS A 5 -0.05 9.71 -0.70
CA LYS A 5 -1.12 8.86 -0.17
C LYS A 5 -1.96 8.32 -1.31
N LEU A 6 -2.28 7.04 -1.26
CA LEU A 6 -3.31 6.45 -2.10
C LEU A 6 -4.68 6.78 -1.50
N SER A 7 -5.45 7.65 -2.16
CA SER A 7 -6.76 8.09 -1.68
C SER A 7 -7.81 6.97 -1.71
N LYS A 8 -7.81 6.20 -2.80
CA LYS A 8 -8.57 4.98 -3.00
C LYS A 8 -7.82 4.05 -3.97
N PRO A 9 -8.03 2.74 -3.88
CA PRO A 9 -7.50 1.83 -4.88
C PRO A 9 -8.14 2.07 -6.28
N GLY A 10 -7.56 1.49 -7.33
CA GLY A 10 -8.03 1.64 -8.71
C GLY A 10 -7.06 2.36 -9.66
N GLY A 11 -5.78 2.47 -9.28
CA GLY A 11 -4.68 2.92 -10.12
C GLY A 11 -3.85 4.07 -9.56
N LEU A 12 -2.74 4.36 -10.24
CA LEU A 12 -1.76 5.36 -9.81
C LEU A 12 -2.29 6.80 -9.85
N GLN A 13 -3.34 7.07 -10.64
CA GLN A 13 -4.00 8.37 -10.71
C GLN A 13 -4.65 8.80 -9.38
N ASN A 14 -4.84 7.86 -8.45
CA ASN A 14 -5.39 8.13 -7.12
C ASN A 14 -4.30 8.46 -6.08
N LEU A 15 -3.03 8.49 -6.48
CA LEU A 15 -1.93 8.96 -5.64
C LEU A 15 -1.97 10.48 -5.53
N MET A 16 -2.01 10.98 -4.30
CA MET A 16 -2.05 12.40 -4.00
C MET A 16 -0.87 12.79 -3.13
N LEU A 17 -0.29 13.95 -3.44
CA LEU A 17 0.68 14.59 -2.55
C LEU A 17 -0.10 15.40 -1.51
N GLU A 18 0.12 15.11 -0.24
CA GLU A 18 -0.50 15.86 0.86
C GLU A 18 0.55 16.29 1.91
N GLU A 19 0.25 17.39 2.59
CA GLU A 19 0.99 17.79 3.79
C GLU A 19 0.40 17.09 5.02
N SER A 20 1.28 16.64 5.90
CA SER A 20 0.93 15.98 7.16
C SER A 20 1.82 16.48 8.30
N THR A 21 1.42 16.27 9.54
CA THR A 21 2.29 16.57 10.69
C THR A 21 3.46 15.59 10.75
N ILE A 22 4.55 15.99 11.42
CA ILE A 22 5.65 15.06 11.70
C ILE A 22 5.18 14.13 12.83
N PRO A 23 5.22 12.80 12.66
CA PRO A 23 4.77 11.87 13.71
C PRO A 23 5.78 11.78 14.86
N GLU A 24 5.29 11.53 16.07
CA GLU A 24 6.10 11.19 17.23
C GLU A 24 6.30 9.67 17.32
N PRO A 25 7.54 9.15 17.43
CA PRO A 25 7.78 7.72 17.56
C PRO A 25 7.46 7.23 18.97
N ASN A 26 6.90 6.01 19.09
CA ASN A 26 6.77 5.29 20.35
C ASN A 26 8.10 4.62 20.76
N ASP A 27 8.17 4.05 21.98
CA ASP A 27 9.39 3.46 22.57
C ASP A 27 10.17 2.48 21.67
N ASN A 28 9.49 1.77 20.75
CA ASN A 28 10.09 0.79 19.84
C ASN A 28 10.16 1.25 18.38
N GLN A 29 10.14 2.57 18.15
CA GLN A 29 10.14 3.16 16.82
C GLN A 29 11.24 4.20 16.67
N VAL A 30 11.67 4.42 15.43
CA VAL A 30 12.64 5.47 15.09
C VAL A 30 12.04 6.42 14.07
N LEU A 31 12.25 7.71 14.26
CA LEU A 31 11.86 8.73 13.29
C LEU A 31 12.99 8.92 12.27
N ILE A 32 12.67 8.70 10.99
CA ILE A 32 13.65 8.78 9.89
C ILE A 32 13.29 9.94 8.96
N ARG A 33 14.29 10.76 8.61
CA ARG A 33 14.16 11.72 7.50
C ARG A 33 14.45 11.01 6.18
N VAL A 34 13.42 10.75 5.40
CA VAL A 34 13.54 10.11 4.08
C VAL A 34 14.13 11.11 3.08
N MET A 35 15.30 10.78 2.53
CA MET A 35 15.96 11.59 1.48
C MET A 35 15.64 11.09 0.07
N SER A 36 15.39 9.79 -0.07
CA SER A 36 15.03 9.13 -1.33
C SER A 36 14.23 7.86 -1.02
N SER A 37 13.34 7.48 -1.92
CA SER A 37 12.59 6.22 -1.90
C SER A 37 12.56 5.64 -3.29
N SER A 38 12.67 4.32 -3.40
CA SER A 38 12.38 3.59 -4.63
C SER A 38 10.92 3.15 -4.65
N LEU A 39 10.40 2.89 -5.85
CA LEU A 39 9.15 2.18 -6.03
C LEU A 39 9.43 0.69 -6.18
N ASN A 40 8.55 -0.13 -5.62
CA ASN A 40 8.51 -1.57 -5.80
C ASN A 40 7.35 -1.95 -6.71
N TYR A 41 7.45 -3.10 -7.38
CA TYR A 41 6.33 -3.64 -8.16
C TYR A 41 5.08 -3.88 -7.30
N HIS A 42 5.29 -4.22 -6.03
CA HIS A 42 4.19 -4.38 -5.08
C HIS A 42 3.37 -3.10 -4.89
N ASP A 43 4.00 -1.91 -4.94
CA ASP A 43 3.29 -0.64 -4.80
C ASP A 43 2.29 -0.43 -5.95
N LEU A 44 2.65 -0.91 -7.15
CA LEU A 44 1.75 -0.91 -8.31
C LEU A 44 0.56 -1.87 -8.10
N LEU A 45 0.81 -3.08 -7.60
CA LEU A 45 -0.26 -4.06 -7.34
C LEU A 45 -1.26 -3.57 -6.29
N VAL A 46 -0.77 -2.91 -5.23
CA VAL A 46 -1.61 -2.28 -4.21
C VAL A 46 -2.45 -1.16 -4.81
N ALA A 47 -1.84 -0.30 -5.63
CA ALA A 47 -2.56 0.79 -6.29
C ALA A 47 -3.69 0.26 -7.20
N LEU A 48 -3.46 -0.86 -7.88
CA LEU A 48 -4.40 -1.46 -8.85
C LEU A 48 -5.47 -2.39 -8.24
N GLU A 49 -5.58 -2.52 -6.91
CA GLU A 49 -6.40 -3.56 -6.24
C GLU A 49 -5.97 -5.02 -6.53
N GLY A 50 -4.91 -5.22 -7.31
CA GLY A 50 -4.49 -6.54 -7.78
C GLY A 50 -4.14 -7.50 -6.64
N PHE A 51 -3.57 -6.99 -5.54
CA PHE A 51 -3.24 -7.84 -4.40
C PHE A 51 -4.49 -8.37 -3.66
N GLN A 52 -5.54 -7.54 -3.52
CA GLN A 52 -6.79 -7.95 -2.86
C GLN A 52 -7.54 -8.99 -3.71
N LEU A 53 -7.54 -8.82 -5.04
CA LEU A 53 -8.17 -9.73 -5.99
C LEU A 53 -7.45 -11.07 -6.08
N LEU A 54 -6.11 -11.09 -6.13
CA LEU A 54 -5.31 -12.32 -6.16
C LEU A 54 -5.53 -13.18 -4.91
N MET A 55 -5.65 -12.54 -3.74
CA MET A 55 -6.01 -13.24 -2.51
C MET A 55 -7.43 -13.82 -2.61
N ALA A 56 -8.41 -13.05 -3.10
CA ALA A 56 -9.80 -13.51 -3.22
C ALA A 56 -9.99 -14.70 -4.18
N GLU A 57 -9.27 -14.72 -5.31
CA GLU A 57 -9.31 -15.85 -6.26
C GLU A 57 -8.64 -17.11 -5.70
N SER A 58 -7.55 -16.96 -4.95
CA SER A 58 -6.83 -18.09 -4.33
C SER A 58 -7.70 -18.80 -3.26
N TYR A 59 -8.49 -18.05 -2.50
CA TYR A 59 -9.43 -18.63 -1.54
C TYR A 59 -10.62 -19.32 -2.22
N SER A 60 -11.09 -18.80 -3.37
CA SER A 60 -12.21 -19.40 -4.11
C SER A 60 -11.83 -20.75 -4.75
N LEU A 61 -10.61 -20.87 -5.29
CA LEU A 61 -10.09 -22.13 -5.84
C LEU A 61 -9.90 -23.21 -4.76
N THR A 62 -9.45 -22.82 -3.56
CA THR A 62 -9.25 -23.76 -2.43
C THR A 62 -10.58 -24.39 -1.95
N VAL A 63 -11.71 -23.70 -2.12
CA VAL A 63 -13.03 -24.23 -1.74
C VAL A 63 -13.57 -25.21 -2.79
N LEU A 64 -13.20 -25.07 -4.06
CA LEU A 64 -13.67 -25.94 -5.15
C LEU A 64 -12.88 -27.25 -5.27
N GLU A 65 -11.63 -27.31 -4.82
CA GLU A 65 -10.84 -28.55 -4.83
C GLU A 65 -11.12 -29.47 -3.63
N LYS A 66 -11.95 -29.04 -2.66
CA LYS A 66 -12.26 -29.80 -1.44
C LYS A 66 -13.65 -30.44 -1.38
N SER A 67 -14.42 -30.42 -2.47
CA SER A 67 -15.78 -30.99 -2.55
C SER A 67 -15.84 -32.26 -3.37
#